data_AF-A0A009RYU1-F1
#
_entry.id   AF-A0A009RYU1-F1
#
_cell.length_a   1.000
_cell.length_b   1.000
_cell.length_c   1.000
_cell.angle_alpha   90.00
_cell.angle_beta   90.00
_cell.angle_gamma   90.00
#
_symmetry.space_group_name_H-M   'P 1'
#
loop_
_entity.id
_entity.type
_entity.pdbx_description
1 polymer ?
#
loop_
_entity_poly.entity_id
_entity_poly.type
_entity_poly.pdbx_seq_one_letter_code
_entity_poly.pdbx_strand_id
1 'polypeptide(L)' 'MSDWLKDGKIKYKEHMVQGLDNMINAFNGMLKGENFGKVVVKI' A
#
# COMPACT_ATOMS: atom_id res chain seq x y z
N MET A 1 2.05 -6.73 -16.75
CA MET A 1 1.34 -6.19 -15.55
C MET A 1 1.22 -4.67 -15.60
N SER A 2 2.33 -3.95 -15.80
CA SER A 2 2.35 -2.48 -15.85
C SER A 2 1.42 -1.89 -16.92
N ASP A 3 1.30 -2.52 -18.09
CA ASP A 3 0.41 -2.02 -19.16
C ASP A 3 -1.06 -2.15 -18.79
N TRP A 4 -1.48 -3.23 -18.11
CA TRP A 4 -2.87 -3.39 -17.64
C TRP A 4 -3.22 -2.40 -16.53
N LEU A 5 -2.25 -2.02 -15.70
CA LEU A 5 -2.38 -0.96 -14.70
C LEU A 5 -2.51 0.43 -15.36
N LYS A 6 -1.68 0.72 -16.37
CA LYS A 6 -1.75 1.99 -17.14
C LYS A 6 -3.04 2.12 -17.94
N ASP A 7 -3.50 1.02 -18.53
CA ASP A 7 -4.75 0.95 -19.30
C ASP A 7 -6.01 0.98 -18.41
N GLY A 8 -5.87 1.04 -17.08
CA GLY A 8 -6.99 1.04 -16.14
C GLY A 8 -7.77 -0.28 -16.06
N LYS A 9 -7.23 -1.36 -16.65
CA LYS A 9 -7.86 -2.69 -16.67
C LYS A 9 -7.80 -3.39 -15.31
N ILE A 10 -6.95 -2.92 -14.40
CA ILE A 10 -6.84 -3.40 -13.03
C ILE A 10 -7.21 -2.27 -12.08
N LYS A 11 -8.26 -2.49 -11.27
CA LYS A 11 -8.56 -1.64 -10.12
C LYS A 11 -7.85 -2.23 -8.91
N TYR A 12 -7.01 -1.42 -8.30
CA TYR A 12 -6.40 -1.73 -7.01
C TYR A 12 -6.79 -0.64 -6.03
N LYS A 13 -6.69 -0.95 -4.75
CA LYS A 13 -6.80 0.03 -3.67
C LYS A 13 -5.49 -0.08 -2.90
N GLU A 14 -5.08 1.00 -2.28
CA GLU A 14 -3.87 1.06 -1.47
C GLU A 14 -4.21 1.56 -0.06
N HIS A 15 -3.46 1.07 0.91
CA HIS A 15 -3.42 1.63 2.25
C HIS A 15 -2.23 2.59 2.32
N MET A 16 -2.52 3.89 2.35
CA MET A 16 -1.51 4.95 2.36
C MET A 16 -1.11 5.30 3.78
N VAL A 17 0.19 5.25 4.07
CA VAL A 17 0.80 5.68 5.33
C VAL A 17 1.71 6.87 5.03
N GLN A 18 1.61 7.94 5.81
CA GLN A 18 2.41 9.15 5.60
C GLN A 18 3.68 9.12 6.45
N GLY A 19 4.81 9.46 5.84
CA GLY A 19 6.09 9.66 6.51
C GLY A 19 6.81 8.36 6.89
N LEU A 20 8.14 8.42 6.88
CA LEU A 20 8.99 7.29 7.28
C LEU A 20 8.88 6.98 8.78
N ASP A 21 8.52 7.97 9.60
CA ASP A 21 8.32 7.79 11.04
C ASP A 21 7.26 6.73 11.36
N ASN A 22 6.28 6.55 10.45
CA ASN A 22 5.21 5.57 10.61
C ASN A 22 5.53 4.20 9.97
N MET A 23 6.71 4.02 9.35
CA MET A 23 7.06 2.81 8.60
C MET A 23 7.02 1.55 9.47
N ILE A 24 7.56 1.62 10.69
CA ILE A 24 7.61 0.46 11.60
C ILE A 24 6.20 0.01 11.99
N ASN A 25 5.32 0.96 12.31
CA ASN A 25 3.93 0.67 12.64
C ASN A 25 3.17 0.09 11.43
N ALA A 26 3.37 0.67 10.24
CA ALA A 26 2.78 0.20 9.00
C ALA A 26 3.18 -1.25 8.67
N PHE A 27 4.46 -1.57 8.84
CA PHE A 27 4.99 -2.91 8.60
C PHE A 27 4.45 -3.93 9.60
N ASN A 28 4.41 -3.57 10.89
CA ASN A 28 3.84 -4.44 11.92
C ASN A 28 2.34 -4.68 11.69
N GLY A 29 1.57 -3.64 11.35
CA GLY A 29 0.15 -3.78 11.02
C GLY A 29 -0.08 -4.64 9.77
N MET A 30 0.80 -4.55 8.77
CA MET A 30 0.74 -5.41 7.58
C MET A 30 0.88 -6.89 7.94
N LEU A 31 1.84 -7.24 8.80
CA LEU A 31 2.05 -8.63 9.24
C LEU A 31 0.91 -9.16 10.10
N LYS A 32 0.22 -8.27 10.81
CA LYS A 32 -0.97 -8.59 11.61
C LYS A 32 -2.27 -8.67 10.78
N GLY A 33 -2.24 -8.26 9.51
CA GLY A 33 -3.43 -8.21 8.65
C GLY A 33 -4.35 -7.01 8.90
N GLU A 34 -3.85 -5.94 9.51
CA GLU A 34 -4.61 -4.71 9.78
C GLU A 34 -4.80 -3.84 8.54
N ASN A 35 -4.01 -4.10 7.49
CA ASN A 35 -4.02 -3.33 6.26
C ASN A 35 -4.77 -4.05 5.14
N PHE A 36 -5.44 -3.25 4.32
CA PHE A 36 -6.10 -3.74 3.11
C PHE A 36 -5.13 -3.63 1.91
N GLY A 37 -5.07 -4.68 1.10
CA GLY A 37 -4.39 -4.68 -0.20
C GLY A 37 -2.91 -4.32 -0.09
N LYS A 38 -2.48 -3.28 -0.81
CA LYS A 38 -1.08 -2.84 -0.88
C LYS A 38 -0.84 -1.68 0.07
N VAL A 39 0.13 -1.84 0.98
CA VAL A 39 0.60 -0.76 1.87
C VAL A 39 1.63 0.08 1.15
N VAL A 40 1.49 1.40 1.18
CA VAL A 40 2.42 2.35 0.57
C VAL A 40 2.78 3.42 1.59
N VAL A 41 4.07 3.57 1.88
CA VAL A 41 4.59 4.68 2.68
C VAL A 41 4.89 5.84 1.73
N LYS A 42 4.19 6.96 1.91
CA LYS A 42 4.39 8.20 1.16
C LYS A 42 5.40 9.08 1.90
N ILE A 43 6.48 9.42 1.21
CA ILE A 43 7.51 10.36 1.66
C ILE A 43 7.12 11.77 1.27
#